data_AF-A0A7K2TWZ7-F1
#
_entry.id   AF-A0A7K2TWZ7-F1
#
_cell.length_a   1.000
_cell.length_b   1.000
_cell.length_c   1.000
_cell.angle_alpha   90.00
_cell.angle_beta   90.00
_cell.angle_gamma   90.00
#
_symmetry.space_group_name_H-M   'P 1'
#
loop_
_entity.id
_entity.type
_entity.pdbx_description
1 polymer ?
#
loop_
_entity_poly.entity_id
_entity_poly.type
_entity_poly.pdbx_seq_one_letter_code
_entity_poly.pdbx_strand_id
1 'polypeptide(L)'
;MERLSTAPAETETRLAELTATRKAIDGLTPPDHEPAPAEATTATIYQRTVTAFNEHPGKVFRVHDLHEHLGLPTDEPSINVTRSRLGRLARQGFLKQPGRGRYQKRT
;
A
#
# COMPACT_ATOMS: atom_id res chain seq x y z
N MET A 1 32.54 -11.25 27.75
CA MET A 1 31.66 -10.06 27.78
C MET A 1 31.62 -9.29 26.45
N GLU A 2 32.31 -9.72 25.39
CA GLU A 2 32.42 -8.92 24.14
C GLU A 2 31.20 -9.00 23.20
N ARG A 3 30.36 -10.03 23.29
CA ARG A 3 29.21 -10.22 22.37
C ARG A 3 27.99 -9.34 22.64
N LEU A 4 27.89 -8.76 23.84
CA LEU A 4 26.76 -7.90 24.23
C LEU A 4 26.89 -6.46 23.72
N SER A 5 28.11 -6.01 23.36
CA SER A 5 28.37 -4.67 22.84
C SER A 5 28.22 -4.57 21.31
N THR A 6 28.27 -5.70 20.60
CA THR A 6 28.23 -5.72 19.13
C THR A 6 26.81 -5.57 18.60
N ALA A 7 25.84 -6.25 19.21
CA ALA A 7 24.42 -6.15 18.85
C ALA A 7 23.85 -4.72 18.92
N PRO A 8 24.08 -3.92 19.98
CA PRO A 8 23.59 -2.55 20.03
C PRO A 8 24.27 -1.64 19.00
N ALA A 9 25.59 -1.76 18.79
CA ALA A 9 26.31 -0.98 17.78
C ALA A 9 25.84 -1.29 16.35
N GLU A 10 25.54 -2.55 16.05
CA GLU A 10 24.94 -2.95 14.77
C GLU A 10 23.54 -2.37 14.58
N THR A 11 22.72 -2.32 15.63
CA THR A 11 21.37 -1.72 15.55
C THR A 11 21.42 -0.21 15.36
N GLU A 12 22.34 0.48 16.01
CA GLU A 12 22.56 1.93 15.83
C GLU A 12 23.02 2.25 14.40
N THR A 13 23.90 1.42 13.86
CA THR A 13 24.36 1.53 12.47
C THR A 13 23.21 1.36 11.49
N ARG A 14 22.36 0.34 11.67
CA ARG A 14 21.15 0.14 10.85
C ARG A 14 20.15 1.29 10.98
N LEU A 15 20.03 1.90 12.15
CA LEU A 15 19.16 3.05 12.36
C LEU A 15 19.69 4.29 11.62
N ALA A 16 21.01 4.49 11.63
CA ALA A 16 21.66 5.56 10.87
C ALA A 16 21.49 5.36 9.36
N GLU A 17 21.62 4.12 8.86
CA GLU A 17 21.38 3.77 7.47
C GLU A 17 19.92 4.03 7.05
N LEU A 18 18.94 3.65 7.87
CA LEU A 18 17.53 3.92 7.60
C LEU A 18 17.23 5.43 7.58
N THR A 19 17.85 6.18 8.50
CA THR A 19 17.70 7.65 8.57
C THR A 19 18.28 8.33 7.34
N ALA A 20 19.48 7.91 6.90
CA ALA A 20 20.11 8.41 5.68
C ALA A 20 19.27 8.07 4.44
N THR A 21 18.74 6.85 4.38
CA THR A 21 17.87 6.39 3.28
C THR A 21 16.60 7.23 3.21
N ARG A 22 15.96 7.50 4.36
CA ARG A 22 14.77 8.38 4.42
C ARG A 22 15.07 9.77 3.88
N LYS A 23 16.18 10.38 4.29
CA LYS A 23 16.59 11.72 3.82
C LYS A 23 16.83 11.75 2.30
N ALA A 24 17.41 10.69 1.75
CA ALA A 24 17.60 10.58 0.31
C ALA A 24 16.26 10.47 -0.44
N ILE A 25 15.29 9.72 0.10
CA ILE A 25 13.93 9.62 -0.47
C ILE A 25 13.21 10.98 -0.41
N ASP A 26 13.30 11.69 0.72
CA ASP A 26 12.68 13.01 0.87
C ASP A 26 13.20 13.99 -0.20
N GLY A 27 14.51 13.95 -0.52
CA GLY A 27 15.12 14.75 -1.59
C GLY A 27 14.74 14.35 -3.02
N LEU A 28 14.13 13.18 -3.22
CA LEU A 28 13.61 12.70 -4.50
C LEU A 28 12.11 12.98 -4.67
N THR A 29 11.45 13.52 -3.64
CA THR A 29 10.04 13.87 -3.71
C THR A 29 9.89 15.05 -4.68
N PRO A 30 9.04 14.94 -5.72
CA PRO A 30 8.74 16.05 -6.62
C PRO A 30 8.29 17.28 -5.82
N PRO A 31 8.54 18.51 -6.31
CA PRO A 31 8.00 19.71 -5.68
C PRO A 31 6.49 19.55 -5.49
N ASP A 32 6.01 19.97 -4.32
CA ASP A 32 4.64 19.76 -3.82
C ASP A 32 3.63 20.22 -4.87
N HIS A 33 3.22 19.28 -5.74
CA HIS A 33 2.17 19.52 -6.71
C HIS A 33 0.89 19.16 -5.98
N GLU A 34 0.16 20.19 -5.55
CA GLU A 34 -1.15 19.99 -4.95
C GLU A 34 -2.02 19.27 -6.00
N PRO A 35 -2.35 17.99 -5.77
CA PRO A 35 -3.06 17.21 -6.78
C PRO A 35 -4.43 17.82 -6.99
N ALA A 36 -4.91 17.81 -8.24
CA ALA A 36 -6.27 18.24 -8.52
C ALA A 36 -7.25 17.47 -7.60
N PRO A 37 -8.39 18.06 -7.19
CA PRO A 37 -9.27 17.43 -6.19
C PRO A 37 -9.70 15.98 -6.52
N ALA A 38 -9.87 15.67 -7.81
CA ALA A 38 -10.16 14.32 -8.29
C ALA A 38 -8.96 13.35 -8.12
N GLU A 39 -7.73 13.84 -8.34
CA GLU A 39 -6.51 13.08 -8.13
C GLU A 39 -6.24 12.85 -6.64
N ALA A 40 -6.46 13.86 -5.80
CA ALA A 40 -6.38 13.75 -4.35
C ALA A 40 -7.34 12.67 -3.82
N THR A 41 -8.61 12.73 -4.25
CA THR A 41 -9.62 11.71 -3.91
C THR A 41 -9.19 10.31 -4.38
N THR A 42 -8.63 10.21 -5.58
CA THR A 42 -8.16 8.96 -6.17
C THR A 42 -6.98 8.37 -5.39
N ALA A 43 -6.05 9.21 -4.93
CA ALA A 43 -4.91 8.86 -4.09
C ALA A 43 -5.36 8.40 -2.69
N THR A 44 -6.32 9.09 -2.08
CA THR A 44 -6.92 8.68 -0.81
C THR A 44 -7.58 7.30 -0.93
N ILE A 45 -8.33 7.04 -2.01
CA ILE A 45 -8.94 5.71 -2.24
C ILE A 45 -7.87 4.64 -2.45
N TYR A 46 -6.78 4.95 -3.14
CA TYR A 46 -5.66 4.01 -3.32
C TYR A 46 -5.05 3.62 -1.97
N GLN A 47 -4.75 4.62 -1.14
CA GLN A 47 -4.17 4.39 0.18
C GLN A 47 -5.11 3.54 1.05
N ARG A 48 -6.40 3.90 1.12
CA ARG A 48 -7.42 3.14 1.87
C ARG A 48 -7.53 1.69 1.39
N THR A 49 -7.44 1.47 0.08
CA THR A 49 -7.45 0.12 -0.50
C THR A 49 -6.26 -0.71 -0.01
N VAL A 50 -5.04 -0.17 -0.12
CA VAL A 50 -3.82 -0.87 0.30
C VAL A 50 -3.84 -1.14 1.81
N THR A 51 -4.27 -0.16 2.62
CA THR A 51 -4.44 -0.30 4.07
C THR A 51 -5.39 -1.45 4.42
N ALA A 52 -6.57 -1.55 3.78
CA ALA A 52 -7.53 -2.61 4.08
C ALA A 52 -6.95 -4.02 3.83
N PHE A 53 -6.13 -4.21 2.79
CA PHE A 53 -5.45 -5.50 2.57
C PHE A 53 -4.35 -5.77 3.60
N ASN A 54 -3.68 -4.73 4.10
CA ASN A 54 -2.66 -4.88 5.15
C ASN A 54 -3.30 -5.20 6.52
N GLU A 55 -4.45 -4.60 6.83
CA GLU A 55 -5.22 -4.87 8.05
C GLU A 55 -5.88 -6.25 8.02
N HIS A 56 -6.21 -6.75 6.83
CA HIS A 56 -6.89 -8.03 6.64
C HIS A 56 -6.15 -8.96 5.66
N PRO A 57 -4.92 -9.42 5.98
CA PRO A 57 -4.10 -10.17 5.03
C PRO A 57 -4.68 -11.55 4.68
N GLY A 58 -5.42 -12.16 5.61
CA GLY A 58 -6.13 -13.43 5.41
C GLY A 58 -7.44 -13.31 4.62
N LYS A 59 -8.00 -12.10 4.49
CA LYS A 59 -9.33 -11.89 3.90
C LYS A 59 -9.23 -11.81 2.38
N VAL A 60 -10.11 -12.55 1.70
CA VAL A 60 -10.29 -12.45 0.26
C VAL A 60 -11.40 -11.46 -0.02
N PHE A 61 -11.09 -10.39 -0.74
CA PHE A 61 -12.05 -9.38 -1.17
C PHE A 61 -12.46 -9.60 -2.63
N ARG A 62 -13.76 -9.54 -2.91
CA ARG A 62 -14.25 -9.12 -4.24
C ARG A 62 -14.27 -7.60 -4.31
N VAL A 63 -14.34 -7.05 -5.52
CA VAL A 63 -14.36 -5.58 -5.71
C VAL A 63 -15.56 -4.94 -4.99
N HIS A 64 -16.74 -5.56 -5.07
CA HIS A 64 -17.94 -5.08 -4.38
C HIS A 64 -17.78 -5.14 -2.85
N ASP A 65 -17.35 -6.28 -2.32
CA ASP A 65 -17.12 -6.47 -0.87
C ASP A 65 -16.08 -5.47 -0.33
N LEU A 66 -15.08 -5.10 -1.14
CA LEU A 66 -14.10 -4.07 -0.79
C LEU A 66 -14.72 -2.67 -0.77
N HIS A 67 -15.56 -2.35 -1.75
CA HIS A 67 -16.26 -1.05 -1.78
C HIS A 67 -17.21 -0.91 -0.60
N GLU A 68 -17.98 -1.95 -0.28
CA GLU A 68 -18.83 -1.97 0.90
C GLU A 68 -18.01 -1.76 2.19
N HIS A 69 -16.91 -2.51 2.34
CA HIS A 69 -16.03 -2.39 3.50
C HIS A 69 -15.40 -0.99 3.65
N LEU A 70 -15.15 -0.31 2.53
CA LEU A 70 -14.55 1.03 2.51
C LEU A 70 -15.60 2.16 2.40
N GLY A 71 -16.90 1.85 2.33
CA GLY A 71 -17.95 2.85 2.08
C GLY A 71 -17.73 3.63 0.78
N LEU A 72 -17.25 2.98 -0.28
CA LEU A 72 -16.99 3.58 -1.58
C LEU A 72 -18.21 3.45 -2.51
N PRO A 73 -18.37 4.38 -3.48
CA PRO A 73 -19.44 4.28 -4.47
C PRO A 73 -19.39 2.97 -5.26
N THR A 74 -20.53 2.33 -5.45
CA THR A 74 -20.66 1.06 -6.19
C THR A 74 -21.16 1.23 -7.62
N ASP A 75 -21.14 2.46 -8.15
CA ASP A 75 -21.41 2.70 -9.57
C ASP A 75 -20.36 2.02 -10.45
N GLU A 76 -20.76 1.65 -11.67
CA GLU A 76 -19.93 0.89 -12.59
C GLU A 76 -18.58 1.56 -12.91
N PRO A 77 -18.48 2.89 -13.11
CA PRO A 77 -17.19 3.59 -13.23
C PRO A 77 -16.27 3.38 -12.02
N SER A 78 -16.78 3.60 -10.80
CA SER A 78 -16.01 3.44 -9.56
C SER A 78 -15.50 2.00 -9.40
N ILE A 79 -16.35 1.01 -9.66
CA ILE A 79 -16.01 -0.41 -9.63
C ILE A 79 -14.92 -0.75 -10.66
N ASN A 80 -15.00 -0.20 -11.88
CA ASN A 80 -14.04 -0.45 -12.95
C ASN A 80 -12.65 0.13 -12.66
N VAL A 81 -12.59 1.31 -12.06
CA VAL A 81 -11.35 1.96 -11.61
C VAL A 81 -10.68 1.10 -10.55
N THR A 82 -11.41 0.67 -9.52
CA THR A 82 -10.87 -0.18 -8.46
C THR A 82 -10.44 -1.54 -8.99
N ARG A 83 -11.24 -2.19 -9.86
CA ARG A 83 -10.88 -3.47 -10.48
C ARG A 83 -9.56 -3.37 -11.24
N SER A 84 -9.39 -2.33 -12.04
CA SER A 84 -8.14 -2.07 -12.78
C SER A 84 -6.95 -1.88 -11.85
N ARG A 85 -7.14 -1.12 -10.75
CA ARG A 85 -6.14 -0.89 -9.73
C ARG A 85 -5.74 -2.17 -8.99
N LEU A 86 -6.70 -3.00 -8.56
CA LEU A 86 -6.42 -4.28 -7.92
C LEU A 86 -5.68 -5.23 -8.87
N GLY A 87 -6.03 -5.22 -10.16
CA GLY A 87 -5.29 -5.94 -11.20
C GLY A 87 -3.83 -5.51 -11.29
N ARG A 88 -3.55 -4.21 -11.23
CA ARG A 88 -2.17 -3.69 -11.20
C ARG A 88 -1.42 -4.13 -9.95
N LEU A 89 -2.03 -4.00 -8.77
CA LEU A 89 -1.44 -4.42 -7.50
C LEU A 89 -1.13 -5.93 -7.47
N ALA A 90 -1.96 -6.75 -8.10
CA ALA A 90 -1.70 -8.18 -8.24
C ALA A 90 -0.49 -8.45 -9.16
N ARG A 91 -0.40 -7.77 -10.31
CA ARG A 91 0.76 -7.91 -11.22
C ARG A 91 2.07 -7.43 -10.61
N GLN A 92 2.02 -6.40 -9.76
CA GLN A 92 3.16 -5.90 -9.00
C GLN A 92 3.54 -6.81 -7.80
N GLY A 93 2.73 -7.85 -7.53
CA GLY A 93 3.01 -8.80 -6.46
C GLY A 93 2.57 -8.35 -5.06
N PHE A 94 1.88 -7.21 -4.91
CA PHE A 94 1.34 -6.80 -3.61
C PHE A 94 0.14 -7.65 -3.18
N LEU A 95 -0.64 -8.10 -4.17
CA LEU A 95 -1.81 -8.95 -3.98
C LEU A 95 -1.61 -10.27 -4.70
N LYS A 96 -2.24 -11.32 -4.19
CA LYS A 96 -2.49 -12.57 -4.91
C LYS A 96 -3.94 -12.62 -5.39
N GLN A 97 -4.17 -13.33 -6.48
CA GLN A 97 -5.49 -13.50 -7.08
C GLN A 97 -5.94 -14.97 -6.95
N PRO A 98 -6.55 -15.38 -5.81
CA PRO A 98 -6.97 -16.77 -5.60
C PRO A 98 -8.11 -17.23 -6.52
N GLY A 99 -8.75 -16.32 -7.24
CA GLY A 99 -9.77 -16.63 -8.24
C GLY A 99 -10.18 -15.39 -9.03
N ARG A 100 -11.00 -15.58 -10.06
CA ARG A 100 -11.47 -14.47 -10.91
C ARG A 100 -12.17 -13.40 -10.05
N GLY A 101 -11.69 -12.17 -10.14
CA GLY A 101 -12.23 -11.02 -9.39
C GLY A 101 -12.06 -11.10 -7.87
N ARG A 102 -11.22 -12.00 -7.35
CA ARG A 102 -10.92 -12.18 -5.93
C ARG A 102 -9.49 -11.78 -5.64
N TYR A 103 -9.27 -10.94 -4.65
CA TYR A 103 -7.95 -10.42 -4.29
C TYR A 103 -7.66 -10.65 -2.82
N GLN A 104 -6.42 -10.96 -2.49
CA GLN A 104 -5.96 -11.14 -1.13
C GLN A 104 -4.54 -10.57 -0.99
N LYS A 105 -4.16 -10.12 0.19
CA LYS A 105 -2.77 -9.73 0.45
C LYS A 105 -1.83 -10.90 0.15
N ARG A 106 -0.71 -10.59 -0.51
CA ARG A 106 0.41 -11.52 -0.60
C ARG A 106 1.20 -11.41 0.71
N THR A 107 1.11 -12.45 1.53
CA THR A 107 1.95 -12.71 2.71
C THR A 107 3.19 -13.47 2.31
#